data_AF-A0A7G3ACF9-F1
#
_entry.id   AF-A0A7G3ACF9-F1
#
_cell.length_a   1.000
_cell.length_b   1.000
_cell.length_c   1.000
_cell.angle_alpha   90.00
_cell.angle_beta   90.00
_cell.angle_gamma   90.00
#
_symmetry.space_group_name_H-M   'P 1'
#
loop_
_entity.id
_entity.type
_entity.pdbx_description
1 polymer ?
#
loop_
_entity_poly.entity_id
_entity_poly.type
_entity_poly.pdbx_seq_one_letter_code
_entity_poly.pdbx_strand_id
1 'polypeptide(L)'
;MGAHRLWAHRAFKANLFLRVFLLFMHTLAGQNCLWVWVRDHRQHHKYSDTDADPHNANRGFFFSHIGWLMSRKHPKVIEYGKKIDMSDLEADPWIMFQKRHYKVLYTLFALLFPTAVPILCWNEDPIVALFLAYFTRTVIQLNVTWLVNSAAHLFGTRPYDKTMLPVESMFLGMLAAGEGWHNYHHAFPWDYRASELGTPYNLTGYFIDRLAERGWIWDRKTASPNMVKNRVLRTGDGSHGVYGNELDRRAVKTFKNWWKHPLNPSYTSLYFPQPKTLQSNGYALISDELDKSELDEDRLKRENEDLQQKREDDDARKQYNITKYIVDKTQMGDGELMSYVNNNIKHSQQTKCTLNVTDAQEVDKVQRNEARFRFRSPSSIATHEA
;
A
#
# COMPACT_ATOMS: atom_id res chain seq x y z
N MET A 1 -2.51 -8.44 -14.36
CA MET A 1 -3.88 -8.51 -14.94
C MET A 1 -4.71 -9.70 -14.45
N GLY A 2 -4.43 -10.93 -14.88
CA GLY A 2 -5.27 -12.11 -14.59
C GLY A 2 -5.32 -12.51 -13.11
N ALA A 3 -4.27 -13.18 -12.62
CA ALA A 3 -4.24 -13.76 -11.28
C ALA A 3 -4.66 -12.78 -10.18
N HIS A 4 -4.10 -11.58 -10.25
CA HIS A 4 -4.32 -10.50 -9.30
C HIS A 4 -5.69 -9.81 -9.42
N ARG A 5 -5.89 -8.99 -10.46
CA ARG A 5 -7.04 -8.08 -10.54
C ARG A 5 -8.34 -8.78 -10.96
N LEU A 6 -8.26 -9.76 -11.86
CA LEU A 6 -9.43 -10.51 -12.33
C LEU A 6 -9.90 -11.55 -11.30
N TRP A 7 -9.02 -12.49 -10.90
CA TRP A 7 -9.44 -13.62 -10.07
C TRP A 7 -9.31 -13.36 -8.57
N ALA A 8 -8.22 -12.78 -8.08
CA ALA A 8 -8.09 -12.56 -6.64
C ALA A 8 -9.04 -11.46 -6.14
N HIS A 9 -9.14 -10.35 -6.87
CA HIS A 9 -9.93 -9.18 -6.45
C HIS A 9 -11.29 -9.03 -7.11
N ARG A 10 -11.59 -9.79 -8.17
CA ARG A 10 -12.86 -9.70 -8.91
C ARG A 10 -13.17 -8.24 -9.31
N ALA A 11 -12.15 -7.52 -9.76
CA ALA A 11 -12.23 -6.07 -10.03
C ALA A 11 -12.89 -5.73 -11.38
N PHE A 12 -13.00 -6.72 -12.27
CA PHE A 12 -13.71 -6.64 -13.54
C PHE A 12 -14.14 -8.04 -14.00
N LYS A 13 -14.98 -8.10 -15.04
CA LYS A 13 -15.37 -9.34 -15.73
C LYS A 13 -14.74 -9.41 -17.11
N ALA A 14 -14.46 -10.62 -17.57
CA ALA A 14 -13.82 -10.87 -18.86
C ALA A 14 -14.53 -12.00 -19.62
N ASN A 15 -14.52 -11.92 -20.95
CA ASN A 15 -15.06 -12.99 -21.80
C ASN A 15 -14.22 -14.28 -21.66
N LEU A 16 -14.78 -15.40 -22.12
CA LEU A 16 -14.14 -16.71 -21.97
C LEU A 16 -12.77 -16.78 -22.66
N PHE A 17 -12.66 -16.24 -23.88
CA PHE A 17 -11.40 -16.25 -24.63
C PHE A 17 -10.27 -15.58 -23.85
N LEU A 18 -10.50 -14.36 -23.33
CA LEU A 18 -9.52 -13.63 -22.55
C LEU A 18 -9.20 -14.36 -21.24
N ARG A 19 -10.19 -14.97 -20.57
CA ARG A 19 -9.96 -15.76 -19.35
C ARG A 19 -9.04 -16.94 -19.59
N VAL A 20 -9.28 -17.73 -20.65
CA VAL A 20 -8.44 -18.88 -21.01
C VAL A 20 -7.03 -18.41 -21.41
N PHE A 21 -6.93 -17.33 -22.18
CA PHE A 21 -5.64 -16.73 -22.53
C PHE A 21 -4.86 -16.29 -21.28
N LEU A 22 -5.49 -15.60 -20.34
CA LEU A 22 -4.83 -15.16 -19.11
C LEU A 22 -4.43 -16.32 -18.19
N LEU A 23 -5.19 -17.42 -18.22
CA LEU A 23 -4.88 -18.64 -17.47
C LEU A 23 -3.65 -19.35 -18.05
N PHE A 24 -3.55 -19.36 -19.38
CA PHE A 24 -2.35 -19.81 -20.09
C PHE A 24 -1.15 -18.91 -19.72
N MET A 25 -1.28 -17.59 -19.84
CA MET A 25 -0.20 -16.64 -19.49
C MET A 25 0.23 -16.77 -18.02
N HIS A 26 -0.69 -17.03 -17.09
CA HIS A 26 -0.35 -17.30 -15.69
C HIS A 26 0.45 -18.61 -15.53
N THR A 27 0.15 -19.63 -16.33
CA THR A 27 0.91 -20.88 -16.33
C THR A 27 2.35 -20.63 -16.82
N LEU A 28 2.56 -19.78 -17.83
CA LEU A 28 3.88 -19.35 -18.29
C LEU A 28 4.67 -18.58 -17.22
N ALA A 29 3.96 -17.86 -16.34
CA ALA A 29 4.56 -17.07 -15.28
C ALA A 29 5.14 -17.93 -14.13
N GLY A 30 4.68 -19.16 -13.95
CA GLY A 30 5.32 -20.12 -13.04
C GLY A 30 5.16 -19.86 -11.54
N GLN A 31 4.12 -19.13 -11.12
CA GLN A 31 3.95 -18.70 -9.72
C GLN A 31 2.99 -19.60 -8.92
N ASN A 32 3.15 -20.93 -9.02
CA ASN A 32 2.15 -21.95 -8.66
C ASN A 32 0.89 -21.92 -9.55
N CYS A 33 0.00 -22.90 -9.34
CA CYS A 33 -1.29 -22.91 -10.02
C CYS A 33 -2.17 -21.75 -9.55
N LEU A 34 -3.07 -21.30 -10.43
CA LEU A 34 -3.86 -20.07 -10.21
C LEU A 34 -4.64 -20.12 -8.91
N TRP A 35 -5.23 -21.27 -8.61
CA TRP A 35 -6.00 -21.48 -7.38
C TRP A 35 -5.17 -21.25 -6.12
N VAL A 36 -3.92 -21.75 -6.07
CA VAL A 36 -3.04 -21.55 -4.91
C VAL A 36 -2.61 -20.10 -4.80
N TRP A 37 -2.25 -19.48 -5.93
CA TRP A 37 -1.86 -18.07 -5.98
C TRP A 37 -2.98 -17.17 -5.45
N VAL A 38 -4.21 -17.36 -5.96
CA VAL A 38 -5.37 -16.55 -5.55
C VAL A 38 -5.72 -16.75 -4.08
N ARG A 39 -5.68 -17.99 -3.57
CA ARG A 39 -5.93 -18.24 -2.14
C ARG A 39 -4.92 -17.51 -1.26
N ASP A 40 -3.63 -17.68 -1.56
CA ASP A 40 -2.55 -17.07 -0.77
C ASP A 40 -2.60 -15.53 -0.88
N HIS A 41 -2.99 -14.97 -2.03
CA HIS A 41 -3.16 -13.53 -2.23
C HIS A 41 -4.38 -12.95 -1.50
N ARG A 42 -5.54 -13.62 -1.56
CA ARG A 42 -6.73 -13.23 -0.76
C ARG A 42 -6.42 -13.25 0.74
N GLN A 43 -5.69 -14.27 1.18
CA GLN A 43 -5.23 -14.38 2.56
C GLN A 43 -4.27 -13.26 2.95
N HIS A 44 -3.32 -12.93 2.07
CA HIS A 44 -2.41 -11.81 2.25
C HIS A 44 -3.18 -10.51 2.48
N HIS A 45 -4.15 -10.17 1.64
CA HIS A 45 -4.95 -8.96 1.89
C HIS A 45 -5.72 -9.02 3.21
N LYS A 46 -6.42 -10.13 3.48
CA LYS A 46 -7.28 -10.25 4.67
C LYS A 46 -6.48 -10.18 5.98
N TYR A 47 -5.26 -10.72 6.01
CA TYR A 47 -4.44 -10.79 7.22
C TYR A 47 -3.06 -10.14 7.05
N SER A 48 -2.97 -9.12 6.19
CA SER A 48 -1.71 -8.48 5.76
C SER A 48 -0.81 -8.17 6.94
N ASP A 49 0.46 -8.56 6.80
CA ASP A 49 1.52 -8.25 7.74
C ASP A 49 1.33 -8.88 9.14
N THR A 50 0.55 -9.94 9.25
CA THR A 50 0.41 -10.75 10.48
C THR A 50 0.99 -12.14 10.30
N ASP A 51 1.04 -12.96 11.35
CA ASP A 51 1.45 -14.37 11.25
C ASP A 51 0.56 -15.25 10.35
N ALA A 52 -0.61 -14.75 9.96
CA ALA A 52 -1.51 -15.43 9.02
C ALA A 52 -1.27 -14.99 7.56
N ASP A 53 -0.38 -14.01 7.32
CA ASP A 53 0.06 -13.62 5.98
C ASP A 53 1.19 -14.56 5.49
N PRO A 54 1.04 -15.23 4.33
CA PRO A 54 2.08 -16.10 3.77
C PRO A 54 3.45 -15.43 3.62
N HIS A 55 3.51 -14.14 3.32
CA HIS A 55 4.75 -13.39 3.06
C HIS A 55 4.85 -12.14 3.95
N ASN A 56 4.45 -12.27 5.21
CA ASN A 56 4.47 -11.22 6.24
C ASN A 56 5.74 -10.35 6.22
N ALA A 57 5.58 -9.08 5.82
CA ALA A 57 6.68 -8.12 5.73
C ALA A 57 7.29 -7.72 7.09
N ASN A 58 6.58 -7.90 8.22
CA ASN A 58 7.14 -7.69 9.56
C ASN A 58 8.30 -8.65 9.89
N ARG A 59 8.44 -9.76 9.15
CA ARG A 59 9.58 -10.68 9.26
C ARG A 59 10.79 -10.22 8.44
N GLY A 60 10.73 -9.03 7.85
CA GLY A 60 11.82 -8.40 7.13
C GLY A 60 11.82 -8.67 5.63
N PHE A 61 12.67 -7.93 4.92
CA PHE A 61 12.76 -7.94 3.45
C PHE A 61 13.03 -9.34 2.90
N PHE A 62 14.02 -10.06 3.44
CA PHE A 62 14.39 -11.38 2.90
C PHE A 62 13.24 -12.39 3.01
N PHE A 63 12.53 -12.41 4.15
CA PHE A 63 11.41 -13.33 4.35
C PHE A 63 10.26 -13.04 3.37
N SER A 64 9.83 -11.78 3.27
CA SER A 64 8.74 -11.36 2.38
C SER A 64 9.11 -11.48 0.89
N HIS A 65 10.39 -11.38 0.54
CA HIS A 65 10.87 -11.51 -0.83
C HIS A 65 10.92 -12.97 -1.29
N ILE A 66 11.67 -13.84 -0.59
CA ILE A 66 11.87 -15.24 -1.02
C ILE A 66 11.89 -16.23 0.15
N GLY A 67 12.27 -15.81 1.36
CA GLY A 67 12.44 -16.71 2.49
C GLY A 67 11.18 -17.48 2.89
N TRP A 68 9.99 -16.92 2.61
CA TRP A 68 8.71 -17.59 2.82
C TRP A 68 8.52 -18.84 1.93
N LEU A 69 9.13 -18.88 0.74
CA LEU A 69 9.13 -20.03 -0.15
C LEU A 69 10.15 -21.10 0.27
N MET A 70 11.17 -20.69 1.04
CA MET A 70 12.25 -21.57 1.53
C MET A 70 11.93 -22.19 2.90
N SER A 71 10.79 -21.82 3.49
CA SER A 71 10.39 -22.22 4.84
C SER A 71 9.04 -22.94 4.82
N ARG A 72 8.77 -23.75 5.85
CA ARG A 72 7.40 -24.23 6.06
C ARG A 72 6.49 -23.05 6.41
N LYS A 73 5.25 -23.07 5.90
CA LYS A 73 4.24 -22.08 6.24
C LYS A 73 3.99 -22.08 7.76
N HIS A 74 3.81 -20.89 8.33
CA HIS A 74 3.44 -20.74 9.72
C HIS A 74 2.06 -21.41 9.99
N PRO A 75 1.81 -22.03 11.15
CA PRO A 75 0.55 -22.72 11.42
C PRO A 75 -0.70 -21.85 11.21
N LYS A 76 -0.65 -20.56 11.59
CA LYS A 76 -1.75 -19.61 11.36
C LYS A 76 -2.02 -19.38 9.86
N VAL A 77 -1.01 -19.44 8.99
CA VAL A 77 -1.22 -19.36 7.54
C VAL A 77 -2.06 -20.54 7.07
N ILE A 78 -1.81 -21.74 7.59
CA ILE A 78 -2.57 -22.94 7.23
C ILE A 78 -3.99 -22.89 7.79
N GLU A 79 -4.16 -22.48 9.04
CA GLU A 79 -5.46 -22.39 9.70
C GLU A 79 -6.37 -21.36 9.03
N TYR A 80 -5.88 -20.13 8.84
CA TYR A 80 -6.66 -19.03 8.28
C TYR A 80 -6.84 -19.16 6.76
N GLY A 81 -5.90 -19.82 6.08
CA GLY A 81 -6.03 -20.11 4.64
C GLY A 81 -7.20 -21.02 4.31
N LYS A 82 -7.67 -21.85 5.26
CA LYS A 82 -8.90 -22.66 5.11
C LYS A 82 -10.19 -21.84 5.19
N LYS A 83 -10.12 -20.63 5.75
CA LYS A 83 -11.26 -19.72 5.94
C LYS A 83 -11.47 -18.79 4.73
N ILE A 84 -10.57 -18.83 3.75
CA ILE A 84 -10.66 -18.02 2.53
C ILE A 84 -11.69 -18.66 1.59
N ASP A 85 -12.70 -17.88 1.20
CA ASP A 85 -13.66 -18.31 0.18
C ASP A 85 -12.94 -18.49 -1.17
N MET A 86 -13.10 -19.67 -1.75
CA MET A 86 -12.54 -20.07 -3.04
C MET A 86 -13.62 -20.66 -3.97
N SER A 87 -14.90 -20.59 -3.57
CA SER A 87 -16.03 -21.21 -4.27
C SER A 87 -16.16 -20.73 -5.71
N ASP A 88 -15.86 -19.45 -5.97
CA ASP A 88 -15.87 -18.87 -7.31
C ASP A 88 -14.82 -19.46 -8.25
N LEU A 89 -13.64 -19.80 -7.73
CA LEU A 89 -12.59 -20.46 -8.51
C LEU A 89 -12.86 -21.95 -8.69
N GLU A 90 -13.46 -22.59 -7.69
CA GLU A 90 -13.82 -24.00 -7.72
C GLU A 90 -14.97 -24.29 -8.69
N ALA A 91 -15.85 -23.32 -8.90
CA ALA A 91 -16.91 -23.37 -9.90
C ALA A 91 -16.40 -23.19 -11.35
N ASP A 92 -15.17 -22.70 -11.56
CA ASP A 92 -14.60 -22.51 -12.90
C ASP A 92 -13.84 -23.76 -13.39
N PRO A 93 -14.37 -24.50 -14.38
CA PRO A 93 -13.75 -25.73 -14.85
C PRO A 93 -12.37 -25.51 -15.47
N TRP A 94 -12.09 -24.34 -16.05
CA TRP A 94 -10.78 -24.04 -16.65
C TRP A 94 -9.71 -23.87 -15.58
N ILE A 95 -10.04 -23.16 -14.50
CA ILE A 95 -9.13 -22.98 -13.35
C ILE A 95 -8.86 -24.34 -12.70
N MET A 96 -9.89 -25.16 -12.53
CA MET A 96 -9.75 -26.48 -11.93
C MET A 96 -8.99 -27.46 -12.83
N PHE A 97 -9.14 -27.35 -14.15
CA PHE A 97 -8.29 -28.04 -15.13
C PHE A 97 -6.82 -27.63 -14.98
N GLN A 98 -6.53 -26.32 -14.96
CA GLN A 98 -5.17 -25.82 -14.78
C GLN A 98 -4.57 -26.27 -13.46
N LYS A 99 -5.33 -26.24 -12.36
CA LYS A 99 -4.91 -26.74 -11.05
C LYS A 99 -4.56 -28.23 -11.08
N ARG A 100 -5.39 -29.07 -11.70
CA ARG A 100 -5.19 -30.53 -11.78
C ARG A 100 -3.97 -30.89 -12.63
N HIS A 101 -3.77 -30.18 -13.74
CA HIS A 101 -2.72 -30.50 -14.71
C HIS A 101 -1.51 -29.55 -14.65
N TYR A 102 -1.41 -28.72 -13.60
CA TYR A 102 -0.45 -27.61 -13.53
C TYR A 102 0.99 -28.04 -13.82
N LYS A 103 1.46 -29.14 -13.23
CA LYS A 103 2.85 -29.60 -13.43
C LYS A 103 3.13 -29.89 -14.91
N VAL A 104 2.21 -30.59 -15.59
CA VAL A 104 2.34 -30.91 -17.02
C VAL A 104 2.26 -29.64 -17.86
N LEU A 105 1.25 -28.80 -17.62
CA LEU A 105 1.07 -27.54 -18.36
C LEU A 105 2.25 -26.58 -18.17
N TYR A 106 2.79 -26.49 -16.95
CA TYR A 106 3.97 -25.70 -16.63
C TYR A 106 5.20 -26.23 -17.38
N THR A 107 5.47 -27.54 -17.33
CA THR A 107 6.60 -28.13 -18.06
C THR A 107 6.48 -27.85 -19.56
N LEU A 108 5.30 -28.04 -20.15
CA LEU A 108 5.09 -27.81 -21.58
C LEU A 108 5.23 -26.33 -21.96
N PHE A 109 4.51 -25.43 -21.26
CA PHE A 109 4.34 -24.06 -21.70
C PHE A 109 5.29 -23.06 -21.07
N ALA A 110 5.71 -23.27 -19.82
CA ALA A 110 6.60 -22.34 -19.12
C ALA A 110 8.08 -22.70 -19.27
N LEU A 111 8.40 -24.00 -19.41
CA LEU A 111 9.77 -24.49 -19.58
C LEU A 111 10.09 -24.82 -21.05
N LEU A 112 9.40 -25.81 -21.62
CA LEU A 112 9.76 -26.34 -22.93
C LEU A 112 9.46 -25.37 -24.07
N PHE A 113 8.27 -24.76 -24.08
CA PHE A 113 7.88 -23.82 -25.13
C PHE A 113 8.86 -22.63 -25.29
N PRO A 114 9.20 -21.83 -24.25
CA PRO A 114 10.13 -20.72 -24.43
C PRO A 114 11.56 -21.17 -24.73
N THR A 115 11.94 -22.38 -24.35
CA THR A 115 13.26 -22.96 -24.71
C THR A 115 13.29 -23.42 -26.17
N ALA A 116 12.19 -24.02 -26.66
CA ALA A 116 12.12 -24.57 -28.01
C ALA A 116 11.97 -23.49 -29.09
N VAL A 117 11.27 -22.38 -28.80
CA VAL A 117 11.05 -21.30 -29.79
C VAL A 117 12.36 -20.76 -30.38
N PRO A 118 13.38 -20.38 -29.58
CA PRO A 118 14.65 -19.92 -30.14
C PRO A 118 15.38 -20.96 -31.00
N ILE A 119 15.36 -22.22 -30.55
CA ILE A 119 16.02 -23.33 -31.25
C ILE A 119 15.34 -23.56 -32.60
N LEU A 120 14.01 -23.56 -32.65
CA LEU A 120 13.26 -23.89 -33.86
C LEU A 120 13.11 -22.71 -34.83
N CYS A 121 12.99 -21.48 -34.33
CA CYS A 121 12.68 -20.32 -35.16
C CYS A 121 13.93 -19.60 -35.69
N TRP A 122 15.07 -19.66 -34.99
CA TRP A 122 16.31 -19.02 -35.43
C TRP A 122 17.57 -19.81 -35.12
N ASN A 123 17.43 -21.13 -34.87
CA ASN A 123 18.55 -22.06 -34.69
C ASN A 123 19.52 -21.67 -33.56
N GLU A 124 18.97 -21.18 -32.45
CA GLU A 124 19.74 -20.87 -31.23
C GLU A 124 20.34 -22.13 -30.59
N ASP A 125 21.48 -21.99 -29.92
CA ASP A 125 22.07 -23.07 -29.13
C ASP A 125 21.11 -23.53 -28.01
N PRO A 126 20.85 -24.84 -27.84
CA PRO A 126 19.90 -25.33 -26.84
C PRO A 126 20.23 -24.94 -25.39
N ILE A 127 21.52 -24.84 -25.03
CA ILE A 127 21.94 -24.44 -23.69
C ILE A 127 21.67 -22.95 -23.51
N VAL A 128 22.05 -22.12 -24.49
CA VAL A 128 21.76 -20.67 -24.47
C VAL A 128 20.26 -20.41 -24.37
N ALA A 129 19.44 -21.11 -25.17
CA ALA A 129 17.99 -20.99 -25.13
C ALA A 129 17.41 -21.35 -23.76
N LEU A 130 17.86 -22.46 -23.16
CA LEU A 130 17.40 -22.88 -21.82
C LEU A 130 17.79 -21.86 -20.75
N PHE A 131 19.04 -21.41 -20.74
CA PHE A 131 19.53 -20.49 -19.72
C PHE A 131 18.95 -19.08 -19.85
N LEU A 132 18.85 -18.54 -21.06
CA LEU A 132 18.33 -17.18 -21.25
C LEU A 132 16.81 -17.13 -21.30
N ALA A 133 16.18 -17.92 -22.19
CA ALA A 133 14.74 -17.81 -22.44
C ALA A 133 13.89 -18.40 -21.29
N TYR A 134 14.43 -19.38 -20.55
CA TYR A 134 13.78 -19.91 -19.37
C TYR A 134 14.38 -19.40 -18.06
N PHE A 135 15.61 -19.77 -17.69
CA PHE A 135 16.13 -19.49 -16.34
C PHE A 135 16.26 -17.99 -16.04
N THR A 136 17.00 -17.23 -16.86
CA THR A 136 17.21 -15.79 -16.65
C THR A 136 15.89 -15.03 -16.67
N ARG A 137 15.04 -15.27 -17.68
CA ARG A 137 13.69 -14.70 -17.76
C ARG A 137 12.88 -14.97 -16.48
N THR A 138 12.87 -16.21 -16.02
CA THR A 138 12.09 -16.64 -14.84
C THR A 138 12.62 -16.00 -13.58
N VAL A 139 13.94 -15.97 -13.38
CA VAL A 139 14.57 -15.32 -12.21
C VAL A 139 14.24 -13.85 -12.16
N ILE A 140 14.38 -13.12 -13.29
CA ILE A 140 14.05 -11.68 -13.34
C ILE A 140 12.58 -11.47 -13.03
N GLN A 141 11.68 -12.20 -13.69
CA GLN A 141 10.23 -12.07 -13.52
C GLN A 141 9.80 -12.37 -12.07
N LEU A 142 10.35 -13.41 -11.45
CA LEU A 142 10.06 -13.75 -10.06
C LEU A 142 10.53 -12.66 -9.11
N ASN A 143 11.76 -12.16 -9.25
CA ASN A 143 12.27 -11.09 -8.40
C ASN A 143 11.46 -9.80 -8.53
N VAL A 144 11.04 -9.42 -9.76
CA VAL A 144 10.15 -8.26 -9.97
C VAL A 144 8.82 -8.46 -9.26
N THR A 145 8.24 -9.67 -9.32
CA THR A 145 7.00 -9.98 -8.59
C THR A 145 7.22 -9.91 -7.08
N TRP A 146 8.29 -10.52 -6.57
CA TRP A 146 8.59 -10.59 -5.14
C TRP A 146 8.97 -9.24 -4.54
N LEU A 147 9.42 -8.27 -5.34
CA LEU A 147 9.59 -6.89 -4.88
C LEU A 147 8.26 -6.25 -4.46
N VAL A 148 7.12 -6.68 -5.01
CA VAL A 148 5.80 -6.19 -4.57
C VAL A 148 5.53 -6.65 -3.14
N ASN A 149 5.85 -7.89 -2.79
CA ASN A 149 5.69 -8.41 -1.43
C ASN A 149 6.67 -7.78 -0.43
N SER A 150 7.88 -7.44 -0.86
CA SER A 150 8.94 -6.94 0.02
C SER A 150 9.09 -5.42 -0.03
N ALA A 151 9.61 -4.88 -1.13
CA ALA A 151 9.88 -3.46 -1.26
C ALA A 151 8.59 -2.61 -1.17
N ALA A 152 7.48 -3.07 -1.77
CA ALA A 152 6.20 -2.36 -1.70
C ALA A 152 5.48 -2.45 -0.34
N HIS A 153 6.08 -3.09 0.67
CA HIS A 153 5.66 -3.05 2.07
C HIS A 153 6.63 -2.28 2.98
N LEU A 154 7.82 -1.90 2.47
CA LEU A 154 8.90 -1.37 3.31
C LEU A 154 9.36 0.01 2.88
N PHE A 155 9.41 0.29 1.58
CA PHE A 155 10.06 1.46 1.03
C PHE A 155 9.12 2.21 0.07
N GLY A 156 8.52 3.28 0.58
CA GLY A 156 7.70 4.24 -0.14
C GLY A 156 6.89 5.13 0.82
N THR A 157 5.88 5.81 0.28
CA THR A 157 4.97 6.67 1.06
C THR A 157 3.62 5.99 1.30
N ARG A 158 2.82 6.53 2.23
CA ARG A 158 1.49 5.98 2.61
C ARG A 158 0.37 7.02 2.51
N PRO A 159 0.13 7.58 1.31
CA PRO A 159 -0.79 8.70 1.15
C PRO A 159 -2.26 8.36 1.46
N TYR A 160 -2.67 7.10 1.42
CA TYR A 160 -4.05 6.67 1.66
C TYR A 160 -4.24 6.12 3.07
N ASP A 161 -3.31 5.31 3.56
CA ASP A 161 -3.39 4.76 4.91
C ASP A 161 -2.01 4.49 5.53
N LYS A 162 -1.67 5.30 6.53
CA LYS A 162 -0.40 5.20 7.27
C LYS A 162 -0.35 4.07 8.29
N THR A 163 -1.47 3.41 8.58
CA THR A 163 -1.58 2.32 9.56
C THR A 163 -1.23 0.95 8.96
N MET A 164 -1.07 0.88 7.63
CA MET A 164 -0.69 -0.35 6.92
C MET A 164 0.78 -0.31 6.48
N LEU A 165 1.43 -1.47 6.32
CA LEU A 165 2.79 -1.51 5.76
C LEU A 165 2.87 -1.18 4.26
N PRO A 166 1.94 -1.60 3.38
CA PRO A 166 1.94 -1.26 1.96
C PRO A 166 2.22 0.21 1.66
N VAL A 167 3.06 0.46 0.67
CA VAL A 167 3.56 1.78 0.29
C VAL A 167 3.39 2.04 -1.21
N GLU A 168 3.33 3.32 -1.59
CA GLU A 168 3.42 3.75 -2.99
C GLU A 168 4.88 3.79 -3.44
N SER A 169 5.19 3.15 -4.56
CA SER A 169 6.52 3.13 -5.17
C SER A 169 6.44 3.23 -6.69
N MET A 170 6.81 4.40 -7.23
CA MET A 170 6.77 4.65 -8.67
C MET A 170 7.73 3.74 -9.45
N PHE A 171 8.90 3.42 -8.88
CA PHE A 171 9.84 2.46 -9.48
C PHE A 171 9.24 1.07 -9.62
N LEU A 172 8.51 0.59 -8.62
CA LEU A 172 7.79 -0.67 -8.72
C LEU A 172 6.58 -0.55 -9.66
N GLY A 173 5.95 0.62 -9.75
CA GLY A 173 4.93 0.89 -10.77
C GLY A 173 5.48 0.65 -12.18
N MET A 174 6.68 1.17 -12.46
CA MET A 174 7.37 0.96 -13.73
C MET A 174 7.79 -0.50 -13.95
N LEU A 175 8.46 -1.13 -12.98
CA LEU A 175 9.00 -2.49 -13.14
C LEU A 175 7.92 -3.57 -13.14
N ALA A 176 6.92 -3.46 -12.28
CA ALA A 176 5.86 -4.44 -12.10
C ALA A 176 4.57 -4.09 -12.87
N ALA A 177 4.69 -3.31 -13.95
CA ALA A 177 3.59 -2.98 -14.87
C ALA A 177 2.32 -2.41 -14.18
N GLY A 178 2.52 -1.59 -13.15
CA GLY A 178 1.46 -0.89 -12.41
C GLY A 178 1.18 -1.40 -10.99
N GLU A 179 1.86 -2.45 -10.52
CA GLU A 179 1.59 -3.06 -9.20
C GLU A 179 2.35 -2.40 -8.02
N GLY A 180 3.10 -1.33 -8.27
CA GLY A 180 3.85 -0.59 -7.24
C GLY A 180 3.04 0.44 -6.45
N TRP A 181 1.79 0.68 -6.81
CA TRP A 181 0.87 1.60 -6.12
C TRP A 181 0.15 0.88 -4.98
N HIS A 182 0.97 0.34 -4.06
CA HIS A 182 0.54 -0.73 -3.17
C HIS A 182 -0.23 -0.24 -1.94
N ASN A 183 -0.01 1.00 -1.48
CA ASN A 183 -0.83 1.60 -0.41
C ASN A 183 -2.26 1.85 -0.89
N TYR A 184 -2.42 2.37 -2.11
CA TYR A 184 -3.71 2.51 -2.77
C TYR A 184 -4.36 1.15 -2.93
N HIS A 185 -3.62 0.20 -3.49
CA HIS A 185 -4.14 -1.13 -3.76
C HIS A 185 -4.65 -1.82 -2.49
N HIS A 186 -3.93 -1.74 -1.37
CA HIS A 186 -4.45 -2.28 -0.10
C HIS A 186 -5.59 -1.49 0.50
N ALA A 187 -5.70 -0.18 0.23
CA ALA A 187 -6.84 0.64 0.66
C ALA A 187 -8.10 0.38 -0.17
N PHE A 188 -7.95 0.09 -1.47
CA PHE A 188 -9.02 -0.17 -2.43
C PHE A 188 -8.70 -1.43 -3.25
N PRO A 189 -8.68 -2.64 -2.63
CA PRO A 189 -8.20 -3.88 -3.26
C PRO A 189 -9.01 -4.28 -4.49
N TRP A 190 -10.22 -3.77 -4.59
CA TRP A 190 -11.18 -4.07 -5.64
C TRP A 190 -11.14 -3.13 -6.84
N ASP A 191 -10.37 -2.03 -6.79
CA ASP A 191 -10.24 -1.13 -7.92
C ASP A 191 -9.43 -1.82 -9.04
N TYR A 192 -9.98 -1.87 -10.26
CA TYR A 192 -9.34 -2.57 -11.38
C TYR A 192 -8.00 -1.96 -11.79
N ARG A 193 -7.75 -0.70 -11.43
CA ARG A 193 -6.49 -0.01 -11.72
C ARG A 193 -5.43 -0.36 -10.70
N ALA A 194 -5.79 -0.78 -9.49
CA ALA A 194 -4.86 -0.90 -8.36
C ALA A 194 -4.03 0.38 -8.13
N SER A 195 -4.53 1.53 -8.58
CA SER A 195 -3.93 2.86 -8.44
C SER A 195 -5.03 3.92 -8.54
N GLU A 196 -4.74 5.13 -8.06
CA GLU A 196 -5.62 6.28 -8.29
C GLU A 196 -5.71 6.63 -9.79
N LEU A 197 -6.72 7.42 -10.17
CA LEU A 197 -6.85 7.94 -11.53
C LEU A 197 -5.69 8.89 -11.84
N GLY A 198 -5.10 8.77 -13.03
CA GLY A 198 -4.02 9.65 -13.46
C GLY A 198 -2.64 9.28 -12.91
N THR A 199 -2.54 8.23 -12.09
CA THR A 199 -1.24 7.71 -11.64
C THR A 199 -0.44 7.15 -12.83
N PRO A 200 0.84 7.53 -12.99
CA PRO A 200 1.66 7.08 -14.11
C PRO A 200 2.03 5.58 -14.00
N TYR A 201 2.62 5.04 -15.07
CA TYR A 201 3.19 3.68 -15.12
C TYR A 201 2.23 2.53 -14.78
N ASN A 202 0.92 2.70 -14.97
CA ASN A 202 -0.05 1.63 -14.82
C ASN A 202 -0.38 0.94 -16.14
N LEU A 203 0.59 0.19 -16.67
CA LEU A 203 0.46 -0.51 -17.95
C LEU A 203 -0.68 -1.55 -17.92
N THR A 204 -0.85 -2.26 -16.80
CA THR A 204 -1.96 -3.22 -16.63
C THR A 204 -3.32 -2.54 -16.72
N GLY A 205 -3.52 -1.39 -16.07
CA GLY A 205 -4.76 -0.61 -16.14
C GLY A 205 -5.06 -0.17 -17.58
N TYR A 206 -4.04 0.34 -18.28
CA TYR A 206 -4.15 0.70 -19.69
C TYR A 206 -4.61 -0.47 -20.59
N PHE A 207 -4.03 -1.66 -20.42
CA PHE A 207 -4.47 -2.84 -21.18
C PHE A 207 -5.91 -3.24 -20.88
N ILE A 208 -6.32 -3.16 -19.61
CA ILE A 208 -7.71 -3.43 -19.22
C ILE A 208 -8.66 -2.46 -19.94
N ASP A 209 -8.32 -1.18 -20.03
CA ASP A 209 -9.14 -0.18 -20.72
C ASP A 209 -9.27 -0.46 -22.21
N ARG A 210 -8.17 -0.77 -22.89
CA ARG A 210 -8.17 -1.11 -24.32
C ARG A 210 -8.95 -2.38 -24.63
N LEU A 211 -8.96 -3.35 -23.71
CA LEU A 211 -9.74 -4.59 -23.85
C LEU A 211 -11.23 -4.36 -23.54
N ALA A 212 -11.54 -3.43 -22.62
CA ALA A 212 -12.92 -3.04 -22.34
C ALA A 212 -13.57 -2.30 -23.52
N GLU A 213 -12.83 -1.41 -24.19
CA GLU A 213 -13.28 -0.74 -25.42
C GLU A 213 -13.63 -1.73 -26.54
N ARG A 214 -12.97 -2.89 -26.57
CA ARG A 214 -13.25 -3.98 -27.51
C ARG A 214 -14.38 -4.91 -27.05
N GLY A 215 -14.99 -4.65 -25.90
CA GLY A 215 -16.04 -5.49 -25.30
C GLY A 215 -15.54 -6.80 -24.69
N TRP A 216 -14.23 -6.99 -24.52
CA TRP A 216 -13.68 -8.21 -23.91
C TRP A 216 -13.72 -8.16 -22.38
N ILE A 217 -13.77 -6.96 -21.83
CA ILE A 217 -13.88 -6.67 -20.40
C ILE A 217 -15.08 -5.77 -20.14
N TRP A 218 -15.81 -6.01 -19.06
CA TRP A 218 -16.89 -5.17 -18.57
C TRP A 218 -16.91 -5.14 -17.04
N ASP A 219 -17.80 -4.34 -16.46
CA ASP A 219 -18.00 -4.26 -14.99
C ASP A 219 -16.71 -3.90 -14.24
N ARG A 220 -15.92 -2.96 -14.81
CA ARG A 220 -14.69 -2.44 -14.18
C ARG A 220 -15.07 -1.60 -12.96
N LYS A 221 -14.57 -1.99 -11.80
CA LYS A 221 -14.84 -1.31 -10.52
C LYS A 221 -13.77 -0.26 -10.23
N THR A 222 -14.20 0.93 -9.82
CA THR A 222 -13.29 2.04 -9.47
C THR A 222 -13.74 2.75 -8.20
N ALA A 223 -12.79 3.10 -7.33
CA ALA A 223 -13.06 3.99 -6.21
C ALA A 223 -13.40 5.40 -6.72
N SER A 224 -14.45 5.99 -6.16
CA SER A 224 -14.85 7.34 -6.51
C SER A 224 -13.85 8.37 -5.97
N PRO A 225 -13.74 9.57 -6.59
CA PRO A 225 -12.87 10.63 -6.08
C PRO A 225 -13.16 10.99 -4.61
N ASN A 226 -14.42 10.94 -4.19
CA ASN A 226 -14.81 11.24 -2.80
C ASN A 226 -14.38 10.14 -1.83
N MET A 227 -14.46 8.86 -2.21
CA MET A 227 -13.91 7.76 -1.42
C MET A 227 -12.40 7.90 -1.23
N VAL A 228 -11.69 8.22 -2.32
CA VAL A 228 -10.23 8.44 -2.29
C VAL A 228 -9.89 9.61 -1.37
N LYS A 229 -10.55 10.77 -1.57
CA LYS A 229 -10.36 11.96 -0.72
C LYS A 229 -10.62 11.65 0.75
N ASN A 230 -11.72 10.97 1.08
CA ASN A 230 -12.06 10.61 2.46
C ASN A 230 -10.97 9.75 3.09
N ARG A 231 -10.52 8.70 2.38
CA ARG A 231 -9.47 7.81 2.87
C ARG A 231 -8.17 8.57 3.13
N VAL A 232 -7.74 9.40 2.18
CA VAL A 232 -6.53 10.22 2.30
C VAL A 232 -6.62 11.17 3.48
N LEU A 233 -7.75 11.87 3.67
CA LEU A 233 -7.91 12.82 4.77
C LEU A 233 -7.94 12.12 6.13
N ARG A 234 -8.67 11.01 6.23
CA ARG A 234 -8.88 10.25 7.47
C ARG A 234 -7.65 9.49 7.95
N THR A 235 -6.93 8.81 7.04
CA THR A 235 -5.86 7.86 7.42
C THR A 235 -4.53 8.07 6.70
N GLY A 236 -4.45 8.96 5.71
CA GLY A 236 -3.22 9.21 4.97
C GLY A 236 -2.08 9.79 5.83
N ASP A 237 -0.84 9.57 5.39
CA ASP A 237 0.37 10.11 6.02
C ASP A 237 0.69 11.58 5.65
N GLY A 238 -0.19 12.22 4.87
CA GLY A 238 -0.01 13.60 4.40
C GLY A 238 0.82 13.74 3.12
N SER A 239 1.39 12.65 2.58
CA SER A 239 2.25 12.68 1.38
C SER A 239 1.49 12.78 0.06
N HIS A 240 0.15 12.69 0.07
CA HIS A 240 -0.67 12.72 -1.14
C HIS A 240 -0.46 14.03 -1.94
N GLY A 241 -0.42 13.93 -3.27
CA GLY A 241 -0.11 15.05 -4.16
C GLY A 241 -1.14 16.18 -4.10
N VAL A 242 -2.43 15.82 -4.10
CA VAL A 242 -3.56 16.79 -4.07
C VAL A 242 -4.03 17.08 -2.64
N TYR A 243 -4.48 16.06 -1.89
CA TYR A 243 -5.09 16.24 -0.56
C TYR A 243 -4.11 16.17 0.63
N GLY A 244 -2.81 16.04 0.37
CA GLY A 244 -1.78 16.08 1.41
C GLY A 244 -1.32 17.51 1.72
N ASN A 245 -0.47 17.69 2.73
CA ASN A 245 0.11 18.98 3.06
C ASN A 245 1.59 19.07 2.67
N GLU A 246 2.09 20.29 2.53
CA GLU A 246 3.45 20.53 2.06
C GLU A 246 4.52 20.09 3.07
N LEU A 247 4.25 20.26 4.36
CA LEU A 247 5.17 19.89 5.44
C LEU A 247 5.47 18.39 5.42
N ASP A 248 4.43 17.56 5.36
CA ASP A 248 4.54 16.10 5.35
C ASP A 248 5.19 15.61 4.04
N ARG A 249 4.86 16.20 2.89
CA ARG A 249 5.54 15.92 1.61
C ARG A 249 7.04 16.24 1.66
N ARG A 250 7.41 17.38 2.26
CA ARG A 250 8.84 17.76 2.44
C ARG A 250 9.56 16.85 3.42
N ALA A 251 8.85 16.33 4.43
CA ALA A 251 9.36 15.42 5.44
C ALA A 251 9.66 14.01 4.92
N VAL A 252 9.17 13.62 3.73
CA VAL A 252 9.56 12.37 3.07
C VAL A 252 11.07 12.37 2.81
N LYS A 253 11.74 11.39 3.40
CA LYS A 253 13.20 11.20 3.30
C LYS A 253 13.48 9.98 2.43
N THR A 254 14.63 9.99 1.77
CA THR A 254 15.19 8.76 1.20
C THR A 254 15.89 7.97 2.29
N PHE A 255 16.11 6.69 2.03
CA PHE A 255 17.01 5.88 2.81
C PHE A 255 18.37 6.57 2.96
N LYS A 256 18.82 6.73 4.20
CA LYS A 256 20.06 7.43 4.58
C LYS A 256 20.14 8.91 4.15
N ASN A 257 19.01 9.58 3.88
CA ASN A 257 18.98 10.99 3.42
C ASN A 257 19.82 11.27 2.17
N TRP A 258 20.02 10.29 1.29
CA TRP A 258 20.65 10.51 -0.02
C TRP A 258 19.71 11.28 -0.96
N TRP A 259 20.05 11.38 -2.25
CA TRP A 259 19.40 12.23 -3.23
C TRP A 259 17.94 11.79 -3.42
N LYS A 260 17.01 12.76 -3.30
CA LYS A 260 15.57 12.57 -3.54
C LYS A 260 15.31 12.39 -5.04
N HIS A 261 15.66 11.24 -5.61
CA HIS A 261 15.27 10.89 -6.97
C HIS A 261 13.76 10.55 -7.01
N PRO A 262 12.93 11.18 -7.84
CA PRO A 262 11.46 11.01 -7.83
C PRO A 262 10.97 9.55 -7.96
N LEU A 263 11.72 8.68 -8.61
CA LEU A 263 11.50 7.22 -8.69
C LEU A 263 12.07 6.40 -7.52
N ASN A 264 12.69 6.97 -6.50
CA ASN A 264 13.48 6.19 -5.55
C ASN A 264 12.58 5.27 -4.69
N PRO A 265 12.68 3.93 -4.82
CA PRO A 265 11.88 3.05 -3.98
C PRO A 265 12.22 3.25 -2.50
N SER A 266 13.42 3.74 -2.16
CA SER A 266 13.91 3.90 -0.80
C SER A 266 13.31 5.08 -0.02
N TYR A 267 12.29 5.77 -0.55
CA TYR A 267 11.55 6.75 0.23
C TYR A 267 10.95 6.07 1.46
N THR A 268 11.04 6.69 2.61
CA THR A 268 10.34 6.24 3.81
C THR A 268 9.62 7.43 4.39
N SER A 269 8.33 7.25 4.66
CA SER A 269 7.63 8.17 5.55
C SER A 269 8.20 8.01 6.96
N LEU A 270 8.16 9.06 7.77
CA LEU A 270 8.57 9.01 9.18
C LEU A 270 7.63 8.13 10.03
N TYR A 271 6.58 7.57 9.42
CA TYR A 271 5.59 6.75 10.07
C TYR A 271 5.97 5.27 9.98
N PHE A 272 6.25 4.69 11.15
CA PHE A 272 6.33 3.26 11.33
C PHE A 272 4.97 2.76 11.82
N PRO A 273 4.19 2.07 10.97
CA PRO A 273 2.94 1.50 11.43
C PRO A 273 3.22 0.49 12.54
N GLN A 274 2.37 0.48 13.57
CA GLN A 274 2.47 -0.50 14.64
C GLN A 274 2.16 -1.90 14.09
N PRO A 275 2.83 -2.97 14.56
CA PRO A 275 2.50 -4.33 14.16
C PRO A 275 1.01 -4.61 14.40
N LYS A 276 0.31 -5.05 13.35
CA LYS A 276 -1.11 -5.38 13.45
C LYS A 276 -1.28 -6.64 14.28
N THR A 277 -2.16 -6.58 15.28
CA THR A 277 -2.66 -7.79 15.93
C THR A 277 -3.61 -8.50 14.99
N LEU A 278 -3.60 -9.83 15.00
CA LEU A 278 -4.47 -10.65 14.16
C LEU A 278 -5.92 -10.42 14.59
N GLN A 279 -6.69 -9.68 13.78
CA GLN A 279 -8.11 -9.48 14.01
C GLN A 279 -8.90 -10.66 13.42
N SER A 280 -9.98 -11.09 14.09
CA SER A 280 -10.84 -12.19 13.62
C SER A 280 -11.47 -11.91 12.25
N ASN A 281 -11.70 -10.64 11.93
CA ASN A 281 -12.48 -10.21 10.78
C ASN A 281 -11.59 -9.85 9.56
N GLY A 282 -10.30 -9.58 9.79
CA GLY A 282 -9.34 -9.18 8.75
C GLY A 282 -9.67 -7.86 8.04
N TYR A 283 -8.95 -7.55 6.96
CA TYR A 283 -9.29 -6.45 6.04
C TYR A 283 -10.39 -6.90 5.07
N ALA A 284 -11.40 -6.05 4.88
CA ALA A 284 -12.49 -6.28 3.95
C ALA A 284 -11.99 -6.35 2.50
N LEU A 285 -12.13 -7.52 1.86
CA LEU A 285 -12.19 -7.63 0.40
C LEU A 285 -13.61 -7.26 -0.04
N ILE A 286 -13.87 -6.89 -1.30
CA ILE A 286 -15.24 -6.49 -1.73
C ILE A 286 -16.32 -7.56 -1.47
N SER A 287 -15.94 -8.84 -1.41
CA SER A 287 -16.87 -9.91 -1.04
C SER A 287 -17.31 -9.87 0.43
N ASP A 288 -16.58 -9.13 1.26
CA ASP A 288 -16.61 -9.13 2.72
C ASP A 288 -16.84 -7.69 3.25
N GLU A 289 -17.94 -7.03 2.93
CA GLU A 289 -18.40 -5.81 3.65
C GLU A 289 -17.71 -4.47 3.25
N LEU A 290 -17.97 -3.93 2.05
CA LEU A 290 -18.13 -2.47 1.99
C LEU A 290 -19.54 -2.17 2.49
N ASP A 291 -19.65 -1.54 3.66
CA ASP A 291 -20.94 -1.03 4.12
C ASP A 291 -21.50 -0.09 3.05
N LYS A 292 -22.80 -0.18 2.74
CA LYS A 292 -23.46 0.73 1.81
C LYS A 292 -23.25 2.19 2.23
N SER A 293 -23.08 2.44 3.53
CA SER A 293 -22.75 3.76 4.05
C SER A 293 -21.41 4.30 3.53
N GLU A 294 -20.42 3.44 3.24
CA GLU A 294 -19.12 3.83 2.66
C GLU A 294 -19.20 4.13 1.16
N LEU A 295 -20.33 3.82 0.52
CA LEU A 295 -20.61 4.10 -0.88
C LEU A 295 -21.56 5.30 -1.06
N ASP A 296 -22.05 5.91 0.03
CA ASP A 296 -22.93 7.09 -0.01
C ASP A 296 -22.14 8.36 -0.35
N GLU A 297 -22.27 8.82 -1.58
CA GLU A 297 -21.58 10.00 -2.11
C GLU A 297 -21.91 11.30 -1.38
N ASP A 298 -23.16 11.49 -0.96
CA ASP A 298 -23.55 12.75 -0.30
C ASP A 298 -23.07 12.78 1.15
N ARG A 299 -23.04 11.63 1.82
CA ARG A 299 -22.34 11.48 3.09
C ARG A 299 -20.84 11.74 2.95
N LEU A 300 -20.18 11.11 1.98
CA LEU A 300 -18.74 11.26 1.76
C LEU A 300 -18.35 12.72 1.48
N LYS A 301 -19.16 13.47 0.73
CA LYS A 301 -18.93 14.91 0.50
C LYS A 301 -18.92 15.70 1.80
N ARG A 302 -19.94 15.54 2.64
CA ARG A 302 -20.04 16.24 3.94
C ARG A 302 -18.87 15.89 4.85
N GLU A 303 -18.55 14.60 4.99
CA GLU A 303 -17.41 14.16 5.79
C GLU A 303 -16.07 14.70 5.24
N ASN A 304 -15.93 14.79 3.92
CA ASN A 304 -14.74 15.34 3.28
C ASN A 304 -14.56 16.83 3.56
N GLU A 305 -15.64 17.60 3.66
CA GLU A 305 -15.59 19.02 4.04
C GLU A 305 -15.14 19.18 5.49
N ASP A 306 -15.74 18.42 6.42
CA ASP A 306 -15.38 18.44 7.84
C ASP A 306 -13.93 18.02 8.07
N LEU A 307 -13.49 16.92 7.43
CA LEU A 307 -12.12 16.43 7.54
C LEU A 307 -11.09 17.39 6.94
N GLN A 308 -11.45 18.08 5.85
CA GLN A 308 -10.60 19.08 5.22
C GLN A 308 -10.43 20.29 6.14
N GLN A 309 -11.52 20.82 6.69
CA GLN A 309 -11.48 21.95 7.63
C GLN A 309 -10.63 21.61 8.86
N LYS A 310 -10.83 20.42 9.44
CA LYS A 310 -10.06 19.97 10.59
C LYS A 310 -8.57 19.87 10.30
N ARG A 311 -8.18 19.41 9.11
CA ARG A 311 -6.78 19.38 8.69
C ARG A 311 -6.17 20.77 8.55
N GLU A 312 -6.90 21.70 7.96
CA GLU A 312 -6.44 23.08 7.80
C GLU A 312 -6.18 23.73 9.16
N ASP A 313 -7.06 23.51 10.13
CA ASP A 313 -6.89 23.97 11.51
C ASP A 313 -5.67 23.32 12.18
N ASP A 314 -5.47 22.01 12.01
CA ASP A 314 -4.32 21.28 12.57
C ASP A 314 -2.99 21.74 11.96
N ASP A 315 -2.94 21.98 10.65
CA ASP A 315 -1.74 22.45 9.96
C ASP A 315 -1.43 23.91 10.31
N ALA A 316 -2.44 24.77 10.48
CA ALA A 316 -2.28 26.12 11.01
C ALA A 316 -1.68 26.09 12.43
N ARG A 317 -2.17 25.20 13.31
CA ARG A 317 -1.62 25.00 14.66
C ARG A 317 -0.17 24.52 14.63
N LYS A 318 0.18 23.56 13.78
CA LYS A 318 1.57 23.11 13.61
C LYS A 318 2.48 24.26 13.17
N GLN A 319 2.05 25.03 12.17
CA GLN A 319 2.83 26.14 11.64
C GLN A 319 3.03 27.22 12.71
N TYR A 320 1.99 27.54 13.48
CA TYR A 320 2.09 28.45 14.62
C TYR A 320 3.11 27.96 15.66
N ASN A 321 3.05 26.68 16.05
CA ASN A 321 3.98 26.10 17.02
C ASN A 321 5.43 26.11 16.53
N ILE A 322 5.67 25.79 15.25
CA ILE A 322 7.01 25.86 14.65
C ILE A 322 7.52 27.31 14.67
N THR A 323 6.67 28.25 14.29
CA THR A 323 7.03 29.67 14.24
C THR A 323 7.35 30.21 15.64
N LYS A 324 6.50 29.89 16.62
CA LYS A 324 6.71 30.25 18.03
C LYS A 324 8.04 29.70 18.54
N TYR A 325 8.35 28.43 18.26
CA TYR A 325 9.62 27.83 18.64
C TYR A 325 10.84 28.54 18.02
N ILE A 326 10.75 28.97 16.76
CA ILE A 326 11.81 29.73 16.09
C ILE A 326 11.98 31.11 16.75
N VAL A 327 10.88 31.80 17.04
CA VAL A 327 10.89 33.11 17.71
C VAL A 327 11.47 33.02 19.12
N ASP A 328 11.03 32.04 19.92
CA ASP A 328 11.56 31.79 21.27
C ASP A 328 13.08 31.53 21.23
N LYS A 329 13.58 30.87 20.17
CA LYS A 329 15.01 30.63 19.95
C LYS A 329 15.78 31.83 19.40
N THR A 330 15.11 32.80 18.78
CA THR A 330 15.72 33.99 18.17
C THR A 330 15.52 35.27 18.97
N GLN A 331 14.83 35.20 20.12
CA GLN A 331 14.51 36.33 21.01
C GLN A 331 13.71 37.46 20.31
N MET A 332 12.89 37.14 19.31
CA MET A 332 11.99 38.12 18.68
C MET A 332 10.80 38.43 19.62
N GLY A 333 10.29 39.67 19.59
CA GLY A 333 9.17 40.09 20.43
C GLY A 333 7.81 39.61 19.92
N ASP A 334 6.80 39.52 20.80
CA ASP A 334 5.43 39.03 20.46
C ASP A 334 4.78 39.77 19.27
N GLY A 335 5.06 41.06 19.10
CA GLY A 335 4.58 41.85 17.96
C GLY A 335 5.21 41.45 16.62
N GLU A 336 6.48 41.03 16.61
CA GLU A 336 7.15 40.53 15.42
C GLU A 336 6.70 39.11 15.08
N LEU A 337 6.42 38.27 16.09
CA LEU A 337 5.82 36.94 15.91
C LEU A 337 4.49 37.04 15.16
N MET A 338 3.57 37.91 15.61
CA MET A 338 2.26 38.07 14.98
C MET A 338 2.36 38.59 13.54
N SER A 339 3.32 39.50 13.28
CA SER A 339 3.62 39.97 11.92
C SER A 339 4.18 38.84 11.03
N TYR A 340 5.13 38.06 11.54
CA TYR A 340 5.74 36.95 10.80
C TYR A 340 4.74 35.83 10.52
N VAL A 341 3.89 35.47 11.50
CA VAL A 341 2.80 34.50 11.33
C VAL A 341 1.80 35.00 10.29
N ASN A 342 1.33 36.25 10.40
CA ASN A 342 0.37 36.81 9.42
C ASN A 342 0.94 36.94 8.00
N ASN A 343 2.25 37.19 7.87
CA ASN A 343 2.91 37.29 6.58
C ASN A 343 3.22 35.93 5.94
N ASN A 344 3.45 34.89 6.75
CA ASN A 344 3.76 33.54 6.27
C ASN A 344 2.54 32.60 6.21
N ILE A 345 1.46 32.88 6.94
CA ILE A 345 0.13 32.31 6.70
C ILE A 345 -0.53 33.08 5.55
N LYS A 346 0.09 33.06 4.37
CA LYS A 346 -0.56 33.47 3.12
C LYS A 346 -1.01 32.19 2.41
N HIS A 347 -2.24 31.76 2.70
CA HIS A 347 -3.17 31.01 1.82
C HIS A 347 -4.18 30.16 2.59
N SER A 348 -5.00 30.77 3.44
CA SER A 348 -6.33 30.24 3.72
C SER A 348 -7.23 31.45 3.99
N GLN A 349 -8.09 31.79 3.02
CA GLN A 349 -9.04 32.90 3.17
C GLN A 349 -10.12 32.61 4.23
N GLN A 350 -10.13 31.42 4.85
CA GLN A 350 -11.06 31.05 5.92
C GLN A 350 -10.45 31.11 7.34
N THR A 351 -9.13 31.15 7.52
CA THR A 351 -8.52 31.18 8.88
C THR A 351 -8.69 32.52 9.61
N LYS A 352 -9.22 33.56 8.96
CA LYS A 352 -9.47 34.85 9.61
C LYS A 352 -10.61 34.80 10.64
N CYS A 353 -11.45 33.75 10.66
CA CYS A 353 -12.61 33.68 11.55
C CYS A 353 -12.42 32.87 12.84
N THR A 354 -11.34 32.11 13.02
CA THR A 354 -11.22 31.16 14.17
C THR A 354 -10.10 31.47 15.16
N LEU A 355 -9.32 32.55 14.95
CA LEU A 355 -8.33 33.03 15.91
C LEU A 355 -8.81 34.28 16.68
N ASN A 356 -10.09 34.31 17.07
CA ASN A 356 -10.51 35.16 18.19
C ASN A 356 -10.38 34.34 19.47
N VAL A 357 -9.15 34.20 19.98
CA VAL A 357 -8.92 33.69 21.33
C VAL A 357 -8.97 34.89 22.28
N THR A 358 -10.18 35.23 22.73
CA THR A 358 -10.38 36.00 23.97
C THR A 358 -10.33 35.10 25.21
N ASP A 359 -10.03 33.81 25.10
CA ASP A 359 -9.94 32.92 26.25
C ASP A 359 -8.49 32.73 26.71
N ALA A 360 -7.96 33.78 27.32
CA ALA A 360 -6.71 33.77 28.09
C ALA A 360 -6.80 32.94 29.40
N GLN A 361 -7.75 32.00 29.53
CA GLN A 361 -8.01 31.26 30.77
C GLN A 361 -7.75 29.74 30.70
N GLU A 362 -7.50 29.14 29.52
CA GLU A 362 -7.20 27.69 29.46
C GLU A 362 -5.71 27.33 29.48
N VAL A 363 -4.80 28.26 29.18
CA VAL A 363 -3.36 28.00 29.24
C VAL A 363 -2.88 27.79 30.68
N ASP A 364 -3.59 28.36 31.66
CA ASP A 364 -3.22 28.31 33.08
C ASP A 364 -3.62 26.98 33.78
N LYS A 365 -4.48 26.16 33.15
CA LYS A 365 -4.87 24.84 33.69
C LYS A 365 -3.88 23.72 33.33
N VAL A 366 -3.20 23.82 32.20
CA VAL A 366 -2.22 22.79 31.78
C VAL A 366 -0.90 22.95 32.55
N GLN A 367 -0.45 24.18 32.81
CA GLN A 367 0.77 24.42 33.60
C GLN A 367 0.64 24.06 35.09
N ARG A 368 -0.56 24.10 35.68
CA ARG A 368 -0.76 23.71 37.10
C ARG A 368 -0.76 22.20 37.35
N ASN A 369 -0.95 21.36 36.33
CA ASN A 369 -0.95 19.90 36.48
C ASN A 369 0.45 19.27 36.32
N GLU A 370 1.39 19.93 35.65
CA GLU A 370 2.79 19.44 35.55
C GLU A 370 3.63 19.75 36.80
N ALA A 371 3.22 20.69 37.65
CA ALA A 371 3.93 21.07 38.86
C ALA A 371 3.69 20.12 40.07
N ARG A 372 2.88 19.07 39.94
CA ARG A 372 2.60 18.09 41.03
C ARG A 372 3.40 16.79 40.97
N PHE A 373 4.25 16.60 39.96
CA PHE A 373 5.10 15.41 39.84
C PHE A 373 6.56 15.80 39.64
N ARG A 374 7.22 16.26 40.71
CA ARG A 374 8.68 16.17 40.92
C ARG A 374 9.01 16.80 42.26
N PHE A 375 9.17 15.98 43.31
CA PHE A 375 10.16 16.13 44.38
C PHE A 375 9.96 14.99 45.38
N ARG A 376 10.74 13.91 45.23
CA ARG A 376 11.24 13.11 46.34
C ARG A 376 12.69 12.74 46.02
N SER A 377 13.61 13.42 46.67
CA SER A 377 15.01 13.00 46.76
C SER A 377 15.12 11.77 47.67
N PRO A 378 16.07 10.85 47.42
CA PRO A 378 16.49 9.88 48.43
C PRO A 378 17.68 10.44 49.22
N SER A 379 17.50 10.61 50.52
CA SER A 379 18.56 10.84 51.50
C SER A 379 19.14 9.51 52.00
N SER A 380 20.41 9.26 51.70
CA SER A 380 21.53 8.85 52.59
C SER A 380 21.40 7.67 53.59
N ILE A 381 22.55 6.94 53.73
CA ILE A 381 23.05 6.13 54.90
C ILE A 381 22.56 4.66 54.89
N ALA A 382 23.31 3.58 55.15
CA ALA A 382 24.69 3.23 55.54
C ALA A 382 24.86 1.70 55.31
N THR A 383 25.98 1.22 54.77
CA THR A 383 27.05 0.43 55.43
C THR A 383 26.72 -0.92 56.12
N HIS A 384 27.57 -1.90 55.78
CA HIS A 384 28.10 -3.05 56.53
C HIS A 384 27.42 -4.43 56.46
N GLU A 385 28.27 -5.39 56.03
CA GLU A 385 28.43 -6.80 56.46
C GLU A 385 27.31 -7.78 56.06
N ALA A 386 27.57 -8.97 55.49
CA ALA A 386 28.77 -9.79 55.31
C ALA A 386 28.65 -10.63 54.02
#